data_AF-A0A833WF08-F1
#
_entry.id   AF-A0A833WF08-F1
#
_cell.length_a   1.000
_cell.length_b   1.000
_cell.length_c   1.000
_cell.angle_alpha   90.00
_cell.angle_beta   90.00
_cell.angle_gamma   90.00
#
_symmetry.space_group_name_H-M   'P 1'
#
loop_
_entity.id
_entity.type
_entity.pdbx_description
1 polymer ?
#
loop_
_entity_poly.entity_id
_entity_poly.type
_entity_poly.pdbx_seq_one_letter_code
_entity_poly.pdbx_strand_id
1 'polypeptide(L)'
;MFPTPIRSTCHGISAAAGKVGAAIGSFGFSIWVDNPSYGYSGAFYTFAAIAAVSIPLTWFCVFDNIKGIEEMDADFYLRLNEADDFTRESFNSLDKISDAASLNMIMTPDVYKKASTPSPNMLA
;
A
#
# COMPACT_ATOMS: atom_id res chain seq x y z
N MET A 1 2.61 -3.65 -18.28
CA MET A 1 3.66 -4.48 -17.64
C MET A 1 4.18 -3.72 -16.42
N PHE A 2 4.50 -4.40 -15.31
CA PHE A 2 4.98 -3.80 -14.05
C PHE A 2 6.29 -4.48 -13.60
N PRO A 3 7.11 -3.84 -12.75
CA PRO A 3 8.34 -4.45 -12.24
C PRO A 3 8.09 -5.79 -11.53
N THR A 4 9.04 -6.72 -11.59
CA THR A 4 8.98 -8.07 -11.00
C THR A 4 8.53 -8.08 -9.53
N PRO A 5 9.00 -7.17 -8.65
CA PRO A 5 8.51 -7.11 -7.27
C PRO A 5 7.01 -6.80 -7.17
N ILE A 6 6.50 -5.90 -8.01
CA ILE A 6 5.08 -5.50 -8.07
C ILE A 6 4.23 -6.60 -8.74
N ARG A 7 4.81 -7.36 -9.67
CA ARG A 7 4.16 -8.52 -10.29
C ARG A 7 3.83 -9.62 -9.27
N SER A 8 4.69 -9.82 -8.27
CA SER A 8 4.49 -10.84 -7.24
C SER A 8 3.24 -10.58 -6.38
N THR A 9 2.99 -9.33 -6.01
CA THR A 9 1.79 -8.93 -5.25
C THR A 9 0.54 -9.04 -6.11
N CYS A 10 0.63 -8.70 -7.40
CA CYS A 10 -0.45 -8.87 -8.36
C CYS A 10 -0.88 -10.34 -8.51
N HIS A 11 0.07 -11.28 -8.54
CA HIS A 11 -0.26 -12.72 -8.54
C HIS A 11 -0.99 -13.15 -7.26
N GLY A 12 -0.58 -12.63 -6.10
CA GLY A 12 -1.27 -12.89 -4.82
C GLY A 12 -2.71 -12.37 -4.82
N ILE A 13 -2.92 -11.12 -5.23
CA ILE A 13 -4.26 -10.51 -5.31
C ILE A 13 -5.14 -11.24 -6.32
N SER A 14 -4.60 -11.58 -7.51
CA SER A 14 -5.31 -12.35 -8.51
C SER A 14 -5.72 -13.74 -7.99
N ALA A 15 -4.84 -14.41 -7.24
CA ALA A 15 -5.14 -15.71 -6.63
C ALA A 15 -6.18 -15.62 -5.51
N ALA A 16 -6.21 -14.51 -4.76
CA ALA A 16 -7.24 -14.25 -3.76
C ALA A 16 -8.59 -13.97 -4.44
N ALA A 17 -8.63 -13.13 -5.47
CA ALA A 17 -9.83 -12.82 -6.24
C ALA A 17 -10.47 -14.08 -6.84
N GLY A 18 -9.65 -15.00 -7.40
CA GLY A 18 -10.13 -16.27 -7.91
C GLY A 18 -10.78 -17.15 -6.83
N LYS A 19 -10.20 -17.19 -5.62
CA LYS A 19 -10.78 -17.92 -4.48
C LYS A 19 -12.09 -17.30 -3.99
N VAL A 20 -12.15 -15.97 -3.89
CA VAL A 20 -13.38 -15.26 -3.52
C VAL A 20 -14.49 -15.52 -4.54
N GLY A 21 -14.17 -15.45 -5.84
CA GLY A 21 -15.12 -15.77 -6.91
C GLY A 21 -15.65 -17.20 -6.82
N ALA A 22 -14.79 -18.18 -6.54
CA ALA A 22 -15.22 -19.57 -6.36
C ALA A 22 -16.16 -19.75 -5.15
N ALA A 23 -15.88 -19.06 -4.04
CA ALA A 23 -16.76 -19.09 -2.86
C ALA A 23 -18.13 -18.46 -3.15
N ILE A 24 -18.16 -17.27 -3.76
CA ILE A 24 -19.41 -16.58 -4.13
C ILE A 24 -20.19 -17.44 -5.14
N GLY A 25 -19.52 -18.02 -6.12
CA GLY A 25 -20.15 -18.93 -7.08
C GLY A 25 -20.75 -20.15 -6.40
N SER A 26 -20.04 -20.80 -5.49
CA SER A 26 -20.49 -22.04 -4.85
C SER A 26 -21.68 -21.83 -3.91
N PHE A 27 -21.62 -20.80 -3.05
CA PHE A 27 -22.68 -20.52 -2.07
C PHE A 27 -23.82 -19.68 -2.66
N GLY A 28 -23.49 -18.67 -3.47
CA GLY A 28 -24.47 -17.76 -4.07
C GLY A 28 -25.32 -18.43 -5.14
N PHE A 29 -24.74 -19.35 -5.93
CA PHE A 29 -25.49 -20.04 -6.99
C PHE A 29 -26.63 -20.89 -6.43
N SER A 30 -26.39 -21.65 -5.35
CA SER A 30 -27.45 -22.46 -4.72
C SER A 30 -28.62 -21.59 -4.27
N ILE A 31 -28.33 -20.45 -3.64
CA ILE A 31 -29.36 -19.51 -3.18
C ILE A 31 -30.16 -18.93 -4.36
N TRP A 32 -29.49 -18.58 -5.46
CA TRP A 32 -30.17 -18.03 -6.64
C TRP A 32 -31.06 -19.04 -7.34
N VAL A 33 -30.62 -20.29 -7.41
CA VAL A 33 -31.36 -21.38 -8.03
C VAL A 33 -32.58 -21.80 -7.20
N ASP A 34 -32.44 -21.85 -5.88
CA ASP A 34 -33.53 -22.23 -4.98
C ASP A 34 -34.68 -21.20 -4.97
N ASN A 35 -34.43 -19.98 -5.46
CA ASN A 35 -35.46 -18.97 -5.63
C ASN A 35 -36.27 -19.21 -6.92
N PRO A 36 -37.58 -19.51 -6.84
CA PRO A 36 -38.39 -19.92 -7.99
C PRO A 36 -38.59 -18.81 -9.04
N SER A 37 -38.44 -17.54 -8.67
CA SER A 37 -38.53 -16.41 -9.61
C SER A 37 -37.25 -16.16 -10.40
N TYR A 38 -36.11 -16.70 -9.97
CA TYR A 38 -34.81 -16.43 -10.54
C TYR A 38 -34.22 -17.68 -11.21
N GLY A 39 -34.10 -18.77 -10.43
CA GLY A 39 -33.74 -20.09 -10.92
C GLY A 39 -32.42 -20.16 -11.70
N TYR A 40 -32.24 -21.27 -12.41
CA TYR A 40 -31.06 -21.51 -13.23
C TYR A 40 -30.90 -20.51 -14.37
N SER A 41 -31.99 -20.19 -15.07
CA SER A 41 -31.96 -19.26 -16.20
C SER A 41 -31.47 -17.87 -15.77
N GLY A 42 -31.98 -17.33 -14.66
CA GLY A 42 -31.54 -16.05 -14.12
C GLY A 42 -30.05 -16.04 -13.76
N ALA A 43 -29.57 -17.10 -13.11
CA ALA A 43 -28.17 -17.24 -12.74
C ALA A 43 -27.22 -17.29 -13.96
N PHE A 44 -27.59 -18.02 -15.02
CA PHE A 44 -26.77 -18.06 -16.23
C PHE A 44 -26.76 -16.74 -16.99
N TYR A 45 -27.90 -16.03 -17.06
CA TYR A 45 -27.94 -14.71 -17.67
C TYR A 45 -27.08 -13.69 -16.91
N THR A 46 -26.97 -13.77 -15.58
CA THR A 46 -26.08 -12.86 -14.86
C THR A 46 -24.61 -13.19 -15.03
N PHE A 47 -24.21 -14.46 -15.06
CA PHE A 47 -22.82 -14.79 -15.41
C PHE A 47 -22.48 -14.34 -16.83
N ALA A 48 -23.40 -14.55 -17.78
CA ALA A 48 -23.23 -14.08 -19.15
C ALA A 48 -23.11 -12.55 -19.23
N ALA A 49 -23.93 -11.80 -18.49
CA ALA A 49 -23.86 -10.34 -18.43
C ALA A 49 -22.55 -9.85 -17.79
N ILE A 50 -22.12 -10.45 -16.68
CA ILE A 50 -20.85 -10.11 -16.02
C ILE A 50 -19.67 -10.38 -16.98
N ALA A 51 -19.69 -11.51 -17.71
CA ALA A 51 -18.67 -11.82 -18.70
C ALA A 51 -18.72 -10.87 -19.91
N ALA A 52 -19.90 -10.50 -20.38
CA ALA A 52 -20.04 -9.55 -21.48
C ALA A 52 -19.54 -8.15 -21.10
N VAL A 53 -19.77 -7.72 -19.86
CA VAL A 53 -19.29 -6.42 -19.32
C VAL A 53 -17.79 -6.46 -19.02
N SER A 54 -17.23 -7.61 -18.64
CA SER A 54 -15.79 -7.71 -18.36
C SER A 54 -14.93 -7.55 -19.62
N ILE A 55 -15.44 -7.88 -20.81
CA ILE A 55 -14.74 -7.71 -22.10
C ILE A 55 -14.39 -6.24 -22.38
N PRO A 56 -15.34 -5.28 -22.43
CA PRO A 56 -15.02 -3.88 -22.66
C PRO A 56 -14.24 -3.27 -21.49
N LEU A 57 -14.49 -3.70 -20.24
CA LEU A 57 -13.67 -3.28 -19.09
C LEU A 57 -12.22 -3.72 -19.23
N THR A 58 -11.98 -4.95 -19.70
CA THR A 58 -10.62 -5.45 -19.92
C THR A 58 -9.94 -4.65 -21.02
N TRP A 59 -10.63 -4.40 -22.14
CA TRP A 59 -10.09 -3.60 -23.23
C TRP A 59 -9.78 -2.15 -22.81
N PHE A 60 -10.62 -1.54 -21.97
CA PHE A 60 -10.43 -0.16 -21.51
C PHE A 60 -9.41 -0.03 -20.36
N CYS A 61 -9.33 -1.00 -19.46
CA CYS A 61 -8.48 -0.91 -18.27
C CYS A 61 -7.11 -1.57 -18.43
N VAL A 62 -6.95 -2.49 -19.39
CA VAL A 62 -5.67 -3.16 -19.66
C VAL A 62 -4.97 -2.44 -20.81
N PHE A 63 -4.34 -1.30 -20.50
CA PHE A 63 -3.47 -0.60 -21.44
C PHE A 63 -2.15 -1.33 -21.59
N ASP A 64 -1.71 -1.47 -22.84
CA ASP A 64 -0.43 -2.08 -23.14
C ASP A 64 0.72 -1.15 -22.76
N ASN A 65 1.80 -1.70 -22.21
CA ASN A 65 2.98 -0.95 -21.82
C ASN A 65 4.15 -1.42 -22.68
N ILE A 66 4.70 -0.51 -23.48
CA ILE A 66 5.69 -0.82 -24.54
C ILE A 66 7.11 -1.01 -23.97
N LYS A 67 7.33 -0.70 -22.68
CA LYS A 67 8.65 -0.87 -22.07
C LYS A 67 8.93 -2.34 -21.77
N GLY A 68 10.15 -2.78 -22.07
CA GLY A 68 10.64 -4.10 -21.71
C GLY A 68 10.68 -4.30 -20.19
N ILE A 69 10.53 -5.55 -19.74
CA ILE A 69 10.53 -5.90 -18.30
C ILE A 69 11.87 -5.49 -17.66
N GLU A 70 12.98 -5.75 -18.35
CA GLU A 70 14.33 -5.45 -17.86
C GLU A 70 14.55 -3.95 -17.66
N GLU A 71 14.08 -3.12 -18.59
CA GLU A 71 14.18 -1.65 -18.48
C GLU A 71 13.37 -1.14 -17.28
N MET A 72 12.19 -1.71 -17.05
CA MET A 72 11.30 -1.31 -15.97
C MET A 72 11.78 -1.75 -14.59
N ASP A 73 12.37 -2.94 -14.49
CA ASP A 73 13.02 -3.41 -13.27
C ASP A 73 14.25 -2.54 -12.97
N ALA A 74 15.10 -2.26 -13.96
CA ALA A 74 16.28 -1.42 -13.79
C ALA A 74 15.94 -0.01 -13.26
N ASP A 75 14.96 0.67 -13.88
CA ASP A 75 14.47 1.98 -13.42
C ASP A 75 13.92 1.93 -11.99
N PHE A 76 13.26 0.83 -11.61
CA PHE A 76 12.71 0.64 -10.27
C PHE A 76 13.81 0.46 -9.22
N TYR A 77 14.81 -0.38 -9.48
CA TYR A 77 15.94 -0.58 -8.56
C TYR A 77 16.80 0.66 -8.41
N LEU A 78 17.01 1.44 -9.49
CA LEU A 78 17.73 2.71 -9.41
C LEU A 78 17.03 3.69 -8.45
N ARG A 79 15.71 3.86 -8.58
CA ARG A 79 14.92 4.72 -7.70
C ARG A 79 14.89 4.24 -6.25
N LEU A 80 14.89 2.92 -6.02
CA LEU A 80 14.95 2.36 -4.67
C LEU A 80 16.30 2.64 -4.00
N ASN A 81 17.41 2.46 -4.73
CA ASN A 81 18.74 2.70 -4.20
C ASN A 81 18.98 4.19 -3.90
N GLU A 82 18.49 5.10 -4.76
CA GLU A 82 18.53 6.55 -4.49
C GLU A 82 17.76 6.92 -3.22
N ALA A 83 16.58 6.33 -3.00
CA ALA A 83 15.77 6.57 -1.82
C ALA A 83 16.43 6.02 -0.53
N ASP A 84 17.11 4.88 -0.61
CA ASP A 84 17.85 4.30 0.51
C ASP A 84 19.04 5.18 0.90
N ASP A 85 19.81 5.69 -0.07
CA ASP A 85 20.94 6.59 0.20
C ASP A 85 20.47 7.91 0.84
N PHE A 86 19.37 8.51 0.36
CA PHE A 86 18.79 9.69 1.00
C PHE A 86 18.39 9.43 2.46
N THR A 87 17.77 8.28 2.71
CA THR A 87 17.30 7.88 4.03
C THR A 87 18.48 7.61 4.98
N ARG A 88 19.51 6.91 4.49
CA ARG A 88 20.74 6.58 5.21
C ARG A 88 21.53 7.83 5.58
N GLU A 89 21.68 8.78 4.66
CA GLU A 89 22.29 10.08 4.93
C GLU A 89 21.48 10.89 5.95
N SER A 90 20.14 10.84 5.86
CA SER A 90 19.26 11.50 6.83
C SER A 90 19.47 10.94 8.24
N PHE A 91 19.50 9.62 8.41
CA PHE A 91 19.78 9.00 9.71
C PHE A 91 21.20 9.28 10.22
N ASN A 92 22.22 9.21 9.36
CA ASN A 92 23.59 9.56 9.72
C ASN A 92 23.73 11.02 10.14
N SER A 93 22.99 11.93 9.51
CA SER A 93 22.99 13.35 9.87
C SER A 93 22.30 13.60 11.21
N LEU A 94 21.21 12.90 11.50
CA LEU A 94 20.51 12.95 12.78
C LEU A 94 21.38 12.41 13.92
N ASP A 95 22.13 11.34 13.68
CA ASP A 95 23.02 10.76 14.69
C ASP A 95 24.16 11.73 15.03
N LYS A 96 24.78 12.35 14.01
CA LYS A 96 25.78 13.40 14.21
C LYS A 96 25.23 14.62 14.94
N ILE A 97 23.98 15.02 14.67
CA ILE A 97 23.32 16.13 15.37
C ILE A 97 22.98 15.72 16.81
N SER A 98 22.53 14.49 17.05
CA SER A 98 22.24 13.93 18.37
C SER A 98 23.51 13.84 19.21
N ASP A 99 24.62 13.39 18.64
CA ASP A 99 25.93 13.33 19.30
C ASP A 99 26.46 14.73 19.60
N ALA A 100 26.37 15.67 18.64
CA ALA A 100 26.77 17.06 18.85
C ALA A 100 25.89 17.77 19.89
N ALA A 101 24.58 17.52 19.90
CA ALA A 101 23.67 18.04 20.90
C ALA A 101 23.93 17.43 22.29
N SER A 102 24.24 16.14 22.35
CA SER A 102 24.63 15.45 23.59
C SER A 102 25.96 15.98 24.13
N LEU A 103 26.93 16.27 23.26
CA LEU A 103 28.20 16.90 23.64
C LEU A 103 27.99 18.34 24.15
N ASN A 104 27.12 19.12 23.50
CA ASN A 104 26.78 20.47 23.93
C ASN A 104 25.95 20.47 25.23
N MET A 105 25.12 19.45 25.46
CA MET A 105 24.37 19.25 26.70
C MET A 105 25.28 18.90 27.88
N ILE A 106 26.40 18.20 27.64
CA ILE A 106 27.42 17.91 28.65
C ILE A 106 28.28 19.15 28.96
N MET A 107 28.43 20.09 28.00
CA MET A 107 29.21 21.33 28.19
C MET A 107 28.42 22.54 28.73
N THR A 108 27.08 22.49 28.79
CA THR A 108 26.29 23.52 29.51
C THR A 108 25.26 22.88 30.46
N PRO A 109 25.65 22.49 31.67
CA PRO A 109 24.71 21.99 32.68
C PRO A 109 23.74 23.06 33.24
N ASP A 110 23.88 24.36 32.92
CA ASP A 110 23.25 25.42 33.73
C ASP A 110 22.11 26.24 33.10
N VAL A 111 21.68 26.01 31.85
CA VAL A 111 20.69 26.93 31.21
C VAL A 111 19.23 26.49 31.35
N TYR A 112 18.92 25.20 31.54
CA TYR A 112 17.50 24.75 31.53
C TYR A 112 16.81 24.69 32.91
N LYS A 113 17.52 24.88 34.02
CA LYS A 113 16.87 24.81 35.35
C LYS A 113 16.21 26.11 35.83
N LYS A 114 16.19 27.18 35.02
CA LYS A 114 15.68 28.50 35.45
C LYS A 114 14.41 29.00 34.73
N ALA A 115 13.74 28.16 33.95
CA ALA A 115 12.46 28.51 33.29
C ALA A 115 11.22 27.85 33.89
N SER A 116 11.35 27.04 34.95
CA SER A 116 10.21 26.36 35.58
C SER A 116 10.23 26.46 37.10
N THR A 117 10.05 27.67 37.64
CA THR A 117 9.42 27.85 38.94
C THR A 117 8.30 28.87 38.80
N PRO A 118 7.02 28.44 38.91
CA PRO A 118 5.89 29.36 38.88
C PRO A 118 5.91 30.23 40.15
N SER A 119 5.58 31.52 39.98
CA SER A 119 5.33 32.45 41.08
C SER A 119 4.22 31.92 41.99
N PRO A 120 4.45 31.80 43.31
CA PRO A 120 3.38 31.43 44.23
C PRO A 120 2.45 32.63 44.44
N ASN A 121 1.18 32.36 44.18
CA ASN A 121 0.03 33.23 44.39
C ASN A 121 0.14 34.06 45.68
N MET A 122 0.03 35.38 45.56
CA MET A 122 -0.29 36.26 46.69
C MET A 122 -1.77 36.09 47.04
N LEU A 123 -2.04 35.33 48.10
CA LEU A 123 -3.25 35.44 48.91
C LEU A 123 -2.89 36.24 50.17
N ALA A 124 -3.29 37.51 50.18
CA ALA A 124 -3.65 38.31 51.35
C ALA A 124 -4.46 39.52 50.86
#